data_AF-A0A961AYA0-F1
#
_entry.id   AF-A0A961AYA0-F1
#
_cell.length_a   1.000
_cell.length_b   1.000
_cell.length_c   1.000
_cell.angle_alpha   90.00
_cell.angle_beta   90.00
_cell.angle_gamma   90.00
#
_symmetry.space_group_name_H-M   'P 1'
#
loop_
_entity.id
_entity.type
_entity.pdbx_description
1 polymer ?
#
loop_
_entity_poly.entity_id
_entity_poly.type
_entity_poly.pdbx_seq_one_letter_code
_entity_poly.pdbx_strand_id
1 'polypeptide(L)'
;MSQYFNLPDSPGGGPAAGRARRGPRRSGPAAASLLLGIVGALTHFCLIGYALGAVALVLGIVALVQIGRSNGGQYGKGFAVGGVILSVLVLGYGAHDLLVVSKAGDMSKASNPEFEQAEDNISRKRGDRVAFGNTPAAEAMAGRFSAKFKKLRQSLFTTRGSSGGISLTEGEFLTHCELRDGRCAFLVHVPALRKFDDEAKRALCDLAWMLAWAELEASGEEAAQKKLAVGVKGAVLYERIMTGVFRPLGEGESPTDAIRNSNQSESLLYPYFSNRQKDSEAPSSAAEGEEPAAATEPDLSPESKPNQSSPQPNKP
;
A
#
# COMPACT_ATOMS: atom_id res chain seq x y z
N MET A 1 -116.76 -4.95 -9.56
CA MET A 1 -115.75 -4.76 -8.50
C MET A 1 -114.44 -5.28 -9.06
N SER A 2 -113.54 -4.40 -9.48
CA SER A 2 -112.47 -3.87 -8.60
C SER A 2 -111.39 -4.93 -8.41
N GLN A 3 -110.12 -4.78 -8.81
CA GLN A 3 -109.36 -3.60 -9.20
C GLN A 3 -108.16 -4.05 -10.06
N TYR A 4 -107.82 -3.19 -11.01
CA TYR A 4 -106.58 -3.20 -11.78
C TYR A 4 -105.38 -2.92 -10.85
N PHE A 5 -104.40 -3.82 -10.82
CA PHE A 5 -103.08 -3.53 -10.29
C PHE A 5 -102.16 -3.18 -11.47
N ASN A 6 -101.97 -1.88 -11.70
CA ASN A 6 -100.99 -1.35 -12.64
C ASN A 6 -99.58 -1.59 -12.09
N LEU A 7 -98.77 -2.36 -12.81
CA LEU A 7 -97.32 -2.41 -12.63
C LEU A 7 -96.69 -1.29 -13.47
N PRO A 8 -95.78 -0.47 -12.93
CA PRO A 8 -95.09 0.54 -13.70
C PRO A 8 -94.10 -0.10 -14.68
N ASP A 9 -94.14 0.36 -15.93
CA ASP A 9 -93.16 0.04 -16.97
C ASP A 9 -91.74 0.41 -16.51
N SER A 10 -90.87 -0.60 -16.48
CA SER A 10 -89.45 -0.44 -16.18
C SER A 10 -88.72 -0.01 -17.47
N PRO A 11 -88.13 1.19 -17.52
CA PRO A 11 -87.46 1.66 -18.74
C PRO A 11 -86.17 0.88 -18.97
N GLY A 12 -86.06 0.31 -20.16
CA GLY A 12 -84.90 -0.42 -20.66
C GLY A 12 -83.58 0.33 -20.47
N GLY A 13 -82.69 -0.26 -19.69
CA GLY A 13 -81.28 0.08 -19.62
C GLY A 13 -80.47 -1.03 -20.27
N GLY A 14 -79.98 -0.80 -21.49
CA GLY A 14 -79.02 -1.69 -22.14
C GLY A 14 -77.71 -1.80 -21.35
N PRO A 15 -76.88 -2.83 -21.61
CA PRO A 15 -75.59 -2.98 -20.96
C PRO A 15 -74.64 -1.86 -21.42
N ALA A 16 -74.55 -0.80 -20.61
CA ALA A 16 -73.45 0.15 -20.68
C ALA A 16 -72.17 -0.60 -20.29
N ALA A 17 -71.39 -0.99 -21.29
CA ALA A 17 -70.05 -1.52 -21.13
C ALA A 17 -69.22 -0.53 -20.29
N GLY A 18 -69.04 -0.86 -19.01
CA GLY A 18 -68.16 -0.14 -18.12
C GLY A 18 -66.75 -0.18 -18.67
N ARG A 19 -66.28 0.92 -19.27
CA ARG A 19 -64.86 1.16 -19.47
C ARG A 19 -64.21 1.11 -18.10
N ALA A 20 -63.50 0.02 -17.82
CA ALA A 20 -62.58 -0.06 -16.70
C ALA A 20 -61.64 1.15 -16.79
N ARG A 21 -61.80 2.11 -15.86
CA ARG A 21 -60.86 3.20 -15.66
C ARG A 21 -59.53 2.57 -15.26
N ARG A 22 -58.60 2.44 -16.20
CA ARG A 22 -57.21 2.10 -15.91
C ARG A 22 -56.66 3.22 -15.03
N GLY A 23 -56.44 2.93 -13.75
CA GLY A 23 -55.80 3.84 -12.80
C GLY A 23 -54.39 4.25 -13.27
N PRO A 24 -53.82 5.33 -12.71
CA PRO A 24 -52.56 5.91 -13.16
C PRO A 24 -51.42 4.88 -13.21
N ARG A 25 -50.81 4.70 -14.39
CA ARG A 25 -49.67 3.80 -14.59
C ARG A 25 -48.40 4.47 -14.06
N ARG A 26 -47.76 3.81 -13.10
CA ARG A 26 -46.46 4.20 -12.52
C ARG A 26 -45.38 4.00 -13.59
N SER A 27 -44.53 5.00 -13.83
CA SER A 27 -43.45 4.90 -14.81
C SER A 27 -42.33 4.00 -14.27
N GLY A 28 -42.25 2.77 -14.79
CA GLY A 28 -41.17 1.79 -14.52
C GLY A 28 -39.73 2.36 -14.52
N PRO A 29 -39.34 3.28 -15.41
CA PRO A 29 -37.98 3.84 -15.40
C PRO A 29 -37.66 4.68 -14.15
N ALA A 30 -38.63 5.34 -13.53
CA ALA A 30 -38.40 6.15 -12.32
C ALA A 30 -38.14 5.28 -11.08
N ALA A 31 -38.76 4.10 -11.02
CA ALA A 31 -38.48 3.12 -9.97
C ALA A 31 -37.10 2.46 -10.19
N ALA A 32 -36.74 2.18 -11.44
CA ALA A 32 -35.44 1.60 -11.79
C ALA A 32 -34.28 2.55 -11.44
N SER A 33 -34.39 3.85 -11.71
CA SER A 33 -33.33 4.82 -11.36
C SER A 33 -33.13 4.96 -9.85
N LEU A 34 -34.20 4.86 -9.06
CA LEU A 34 -34.11 4.93 -7.60
C LEU A 34 -33.42 3.69 -7.02
N LEU A 35 -33.81 2.50 -7.48
CA LEU A 35 -33.21 1.24 -7.03
C LEU A 35 -31.73 1.16 -7.42
N LEU A 36 -31.38 1.60 -8.63
CA LEU A 36 -29.99 1.61 -9.10
C LEU A 36 -29.14 2.62 -8.31
N GLY A 37 -29.70 3.78 -7.95
CA GLY A 37 -29.05 4.77 -7.09
C GLY A 37 -28.78 4.26 -5.68
N ILE A 38 -29.74 3.55 -5.06
CA ILE A 38 -29.58 2.96 -3.72
C ILE A 38 -28.56 1.82 -3.75
N VAL A 39 -28.62 0.94 -4.75
CA VAL A 39 -27.63 -0.14 -4.90
C VAL A 39 -26.24 0.43 -5.16
N GLY A 40 -26.12 1.46 -5.99
CA GLY A 40 -24.86 2.17 -6.24
C GLY A 40 -24.28 2.83 -4.99
N ALA A 41 -25.14 3.42 -4.14
CA ALA A 41 -24.72 3.98 -2.86
C ALA A 41 -24.25 2.90 -1.86
N LEU A 42 -24.90 1.73 -1.83
CA LEU A 42 -24.51 0.61 -0.98
C LEU A 42 -23.27 -0.15 -1.49
N THR A 43 -23.01 -0.11 -2.79
CA THR A 43 -21.82 -0.72 -3.43
C THR A 43 -20.68 0.27 -3.70
N HIS A 44 -20.75 1.47 -3.09
CA HIS A 44 -19.81 2.58 -3.30
C HIS A 44 -18.34 2.21 -3.02
N PHE A 45 -18.09 1.17 -2.22
CA PHE A 45 -16.76 0.67 -1.90
C PHE A 45 -16.04 -0.06 -3.07
N CYS A 46 -16.76 -0.42 -4.14
CA CYS A 46 -16.20 -1.03 -5.34
C CYS A 46 -16.20 -0.04 -6.52
N LEU A 47 -15.15 -0.06 -7.37
CA LEU A 47 -15.06 0.76 -8.61
C LEU A 47 -16.32 0.67 -9.50
N ILE A 48 -17.05 -0.44 -9.41
CA ILE A 48 -18.32 -0.71 -10.10
C ILE A 48 -19.43 0.29 -9.69
N GLY A 49 -19.42 0.78 -8.44
CA GLY A 49 -20.40 1.74 -7.93
C GLY A 49 -20.35 3.11 -8.62
N TYR A 50 -19.18 3.54 -9.07
CA TYR A 50 -19.00 4.80 -9.80
C TYR A 50 -19.60 4.76 -11.21
N ALA A 51 -19.35 3.66 -11.94
CA ALA A 51 -19.93 3.45 -13.26
C ALA A 51 -21.46 3.35 -13.19
N LEU A 52 -21.99 2.61 -12.20
CA LEU A 52 -23.43 2.53 -11.95
C LEU A 52 -24.03 3.88 -11.54
N GLY A 53 -23.34 4.66 -10.72
CA GLY A 53 -23.76 6.02 -10.32
C GLY A 53 -23.87 6.97 -11.52
N ALA A 54 -22.91 6.94 -12.44
CA ALA A 54 -22.94 7.72 -13.66
C ALA A 54 -24.11 7.33 -14.58
N VAL A 55 -24.35 6.03 -14.77
CA VAL A 55 -25.49 5.52 -15.55
C VAL A 55 -26.83 5.93 -14.91
N ALA A 56 -26.94 5.82 -13.59
CA ALA A 56 -28.14 6.24 -12.85
C ALA A 56 -28.42 7.74 -13.01
N LEU A 57 -27.37 8.58 -12.99
CA LEU A 57 -27.50 10.02 -13.21
C LEU A 57 -28.05 10.34 -14.60
N VAL A 58 -27.50 9.71 -15.65
CA VAL A 58 -27.96 9.92 -17.04
C VAL A 58 -29.42 9.50 -17.19
N LEU A 59 -29.82 8.35 -16.65
CA LEU A 59 -31.20 7.88 -16.70
C LEU A 59 -32.16 8.79 -15.93
N GLY A 60 -31.74 9.32 -14.77
CA GLY A 60 -32.52 10.29 -13.99
C GLY A 60 -32.77 11.58 -14.76
N ILE A 61 -31.76 12.12 -15.44
CA ILE A 61 -31.87 13.33 -16.28
C ILE A 61 -32.82 13.08 -17.46
N VAL A 62 -32.69 11.95 -18.16
CA VAL A 62 -33.57 11.58 -19.28
C VAL A 62 -35.03 11.47 -18.82
N ALA A 63 -35.27 10.88 -17.64
CA ALA A 63 -36.62 10.78 -17.06
C ALA A 63 -37.20 12.17 -16.73
N LEU A 64 -36.39 13.10 -16.20
CA LEU A 64 -36.82 14.47 -15.93
C LEU A 64 -37.21 15.23 -17.20
N VAL A 65 -36.43 15.07 -18.28
CA VAL A 65 -36.72 15.69 -19.59
C VAL A 65 -38.01 15.13 -20.21
N GLN A 66 -38.22 13.81 -20.12
CA GLN A 66 -39.45 13.17 -20.62
C GLN A 66 -40.69 13.62 -19.86
N ILE A 67 -40.62 13.71 -18.52
CA ILE A 67 -41.72 14.21 -17.69
C ILE A 67 -42.00 15.68 -17.99
N GLY A 68 -40.96 16.51 -18.16
CA GLY A 68 -41.08 17.93 -18.53
C GLY A 68 -41.78 18.14 -19.87
N ARG A 69 -41.55 17.26 -20.85
CA ARG A 69 -42.21 17.32 -22.17
C ARG A 69 -43.63 16.74 -22.18
N SER A 70 -44.07 16.09 -21.10
CA SER A 70 -45.34 15.34 -21.07
C SER A 70 -46.59 16.15 -20.66
N ASN A 71 -46.50 17.46 -20.43
CA ASN A 71 -47.63 18.37 -20.12
C ASN A 71 -48.69 17.79 -19.16
N GLY A 72 -48.25 17.16 -18.07
CA GLY A 72 -49.13 16.63 -17.01
C GLY A 72 -49.55 15.15 -17.16
N GLY A 73 -49.10 14.44 -18.19
CA GLY A 73 -49.44 13.03 -18.43
C GLY A 73 -48.71 12.01 -17.54
N GLN A 74 -47.62 12.39 -16.87
CA GLN A 74 -46.80 11.49 -16.04
C GLN A 74 -46.52 12.08 -14.65
N TYR A 75 -46.84 11.32 -13.60
CA TYR A 75 -46.51 11.62 -12.20
C TYR A 75 -45.23 10.86 -11.80
N GLY A 76 -44.27 11.56 -11.18
CA GLY A 76 -42.98 10.96 -10.80
C GLY A 76 -41.82 11.93 -10.56
N LYS A 77 -42.04 13.25 -10.67
CA LYS A 77 -41.01 14.28 -10.50
C LYS A 77 -40.20 14.12 -9.20
N GLY A 78 -40.86 13.82 -8.07
CA GLY A 78 -40.19 13.65 -6.78
C GLY A 78 -39.17 12.50 -6.76
N PHE A 79 -39.49 11.36 -7.39
CA PHE A 79 -38.59 10.21 -7.45
C PHE A 79 -37.40 10.44 -8.39
N ALA A 80 -37.62 11.13 -9.52
CA ALA A 80 -36.56 11.47 -10.45
C ALA A 80 -35.58 12.51 -9.85
N VAL A 81 -36.10 13.52 -9.15
CA VAL A 81 -35.27 14.49 -8.40
C VAL A 81 -34.51 13.79 -7.28
N GLY A 82 -35.15 12.89 -6.53
CA GLY A 82 -34.48 12.12 -5.47
C GLY A 82 -33.32 11.26 -6.00
N GLY A 83 -33.51 10.58 -7.13
CA GLY A 83 -32.46 9.79 -7.77
C GLY A 83 -31.26 10.65 -8.23
N VAL A 84 -31.53 11.81 -8.84
CA VAL A 84 -30.46 12.74 -9.28
C VAL A 84 -29.68 13.30 -8.09
N ILE A 85 -30.36 13.74 -7.02
CA ILE A 85 -29.69 14.26 -5.81
C ILE A 85 -28.81 13.18 -5.19
N LEU A 86 -29.32 11.95 -5.07
CA LEU A 86 -28.55 10.84 -4.50
C LEU A 86 -27.32 10.50 -5.36
N SER A 87 -27.45 10.45 -6.68
CA SER A 87 -26.32 10.20 -7.58
C SER A 87 -25.26 11.30 -7.54
N VAL A 88 -25.67 12.57 -7.43
CA VAL A 88 -24.73 13.70 -7.29
C VAL A 88 -23.98 13.63 -5.95
N LEU A 89 -24.66 13.26 -4.85
CA LEU A 89 -24.00 13.07 -3.57
C LEU A 89 -22.99 11.93 -3.62
N VAL A 90 -23.34 10.78 -4.19
CA VAL A 90 -22.42 9.63 -4.32
C VAL A 90 -21.20 9.98 -5.18
N LEU A 91 -21.38 10.68 -6.30
CA LEU A 91 -20.25 11.12 -7.13
C LEU A 91 -19.43 12.22 -6.46
N GLY A 92 -20.08 13.13 -5.72
CA GLY A 92 -19.42 14.21 -4.98
C GLY A 92 -18.58 13.70 -3.81
N TYR A 93 -19.12 12.78 -3.01
CA TYR A 93 -18.37 12.10 -1.94
C TYR A 93 -17.24 11.28 -2.51
N GLY A 94 -17.47 10.52 -3.59
CA GLY A 94 -16.40 9.75 -4.21
C GLY A 94 -15.32 10.61 -4.89
N ALA A 95 -15.68 11.77 -5.46
CA ALA A 95 -14.71 12.76 -5.93
C ALA A 95 -13.95 13.42 -4.76
N HIS A 96 -14.62 13.64 -3.63
CA HIS A 96 -13.99 14.11 -2.39
C HIS A 96 -13.02 13.06 -1.83
N ASP A 97 -13.40 11.79 -1.75
CA ASP A 97 -12.54 10.69 -1.31
C ASP A 97 -11.37 10.51 -2.27
N LEU A 98 -11.61 10.58 -3.58
CA LEU A 98 -10.56 10.57 -4.59
C LEU A 98 -9.62 11.78 -4.45
N LEU A 99 -10.15 12.97 -4.17
CA LEU A 99 -9.36 14.20 -3.96
C LEU A 99 -8.56 14.14 -2.65
N VAL A 100 -9.13 13.60 -1.57
CA VAL A 100 -8.44 13.41 -0.28
C VAL A 100 -7.33 12.36 -0.43
N VAL A 101 -7.58 11.25 -1.12
CA VAL A 101 -6.56 10.27 -1.48
C VAL A 101 -5.49 10.88 -2.39
N SER A 102 -5.88 11.74 -3.34
CA SER A 102 -4.93 12.42 -4.24
C SER A 102 -4.08 13.46 -3.50
N LYS A 103 -4.66 14.25 -2.58
CA LYS A 103 -3.93 15.20 -1.72
C LYS A 103 -3.08 14.50 -0.65
N ALA A 104 -3.46 13.30 -0.22
CA ALA A 104 -2.62 12.45 0.62
C ALA A 104 -1.49 11.75 -0.19
N GLY A 105 -1.67 11.59 -1.50
CA GLY A 105 -0.68 11.01 -2.41
C GLY A 105 0.45 11.96 -2.81
N ASP A 106 0.20 13.27 -2.85
CA ASP A 106 1.15 14.25 -3.41
C ASP A 106 2.15 14.86 -2.39
N MET A 107 1.97 14.69 -1.08
CA MET A 107 2.89 15.28 -0.08
C MET A 107 3.90 14.32 0.56
N SER A 108 3.97 13.06 0.15
CA SER A 108 4.93 12.09 0.75
C SER A 108 5.87 11.41 -0.24
N LYS A 109 5.65 11.51 -1.55
CA LYS A 109 6.64 11.04 -2.54
C LYS A 109 7.66 12.15 -2.80
N ALA A 110 8.49 12.44 -1.79
CA ALA A 110 9.82 12.92 -2.12
C ALA A 110 10.45 11.81 -2.98
N SER A 111 10.69 12.08 -4.26
CA SER A 111 11.32 11.12 -5.17
C SER A 111 12.61 10.65 -4.52
N ASN A 112 12.69 9.35 -4.22
CA ASN A 112 13.87 8.76 -3.64
C ASN A 112 14.49 7.84 -4.71
N PRO A 113 15.43 8.34 -5.53
CA PRO A 113 15.95 7.59 -6.67
C PRO A 113 16.67 6.31 -6.23
N GLU A 114 17.24 6.30 -5.03
CA GLU A 114 17.92 5.13 -4.45
C GLU A 114 16.90 4.04 -4.10
N PHE A 115 15.72 4.42 -3.57
CA PHE A 115 14.62 3.50 -3.35
C PHE A 115 14.01 3.00 -4.67
N GLU A 116 13.78 3.89 -5.64
CA GLU A 116 13.26 3.51 -6.96
C GLU A 116 14.18 2.53 -7.69
N GLN A 117 15.49 2.73 -7.59
CA GLN A 117 16.48 1.79 -8.10
C GLN A 117 16.41 0.43 -7.40
N ALA A 118 16.29 0.42 -6.07
CA ALA A 118 16.15 -0.82 -5.29
C ALA A 118 14.87 -1.59 -5.64
N GLU A 119 13.77 -0.87 -5.88
CA GLU A 119 12.51 -1.43 -6.38
C GLU A 119 12.65 -2.06 -7.76
N ASP A 120 13.32 -1.37 -8.68
CA ASP A 120 13.58 -1.87 -10.02
C ASP A 120 14.47 -3.11 -10.03
N ASN A 121 15.39 -3.23 -9.06
CA ASN A 121 16.23 -4.40 -8.88
C ASN A 121 15.40 -5.64 -8.50
N ILE A 122 14.40 -5.49 -7.64
CA ILE A 122 13.58 -6.63 -7.17
C ILE A 122 12.32 -6.88 -8.01
N SER A 123 11.98 -5.97 -8.93
CA SER A 123 10.77 -6.09 -9.75
C SER A 123 10.96 -6.96 -10.99
N ARG A 124 12.19 -7.13 -11.49
CA ARG A 124 12.49 -7.89 -12.71
C ARG A 124 13.82 -8.63 -12.57
N LYS A 125 13.83 -9.93 -12.91
CA LYS A 125 15.06 -10.71 -12.98
C LYS A 125 15.91 -10.20 -14.15
N ARG A 126 17.16 -9.80 -13.88
CA ARG A 126 18.12 -9.30 -14.89
C ARG A 126 19.23 -10.33 -15.08
N GLY A 127 19.05 -11.23 -16.05
CA GLY A 127 19.93 -12.39 -16.23
C GLY A 127 19.84 -13.34 -15.03
N ASP A 128 20.97 -13.87 -14.57
CA ASP A 128 21.00 -14.81 -13.43
C ASP A 128 21.14 -14.14 -12.06
N ARG A 129 21.11 -12.80 -12.01
CA ARG A 129 21.27 -12.05 -10.76
C ARG A 129 19.98 -12.10 -9.94
N VAL A 130 20.11 -12.55 -8.69
CA VAL A 130 19.02 -12.62 -7.70
C VAL A 130 19.25 -11.72 -6.49
N ALA A 131 20.43 -11.10 -6.38
CA ALA A 131 20.84 -10.28 -5.27
C ALA A 131 21.43 -8.96 -5.77
N PHE A 132 21.10 -7.90 -5.05
CA PHE A 132 21.49 -6.53 -5.35
C PHE A 132 21.82 -5.80 -4.05
N GLY A 133 22.65 -4.77 -4.13
CA GLY A 133 22.86 -3.88 -3.00
C GLY A 133 23.60 -2.61 -3.38
N ASN A 134 23.58 -1.63 -2.50
CA ASN A 134 24.27 -0.35 -2.69
C ASN A 134 25.80 -0.44 -2.48
N THR A 135 26.26 -1.47 -1.77
CA THR A 135 27.68 -1.78 -1.55
C THR A 135 27.94 -3.27 -1.80
N PRO A 136 29.20 -3.70 -2.06
CA PRO A 136 29.52 -5.12 -2.20
C PRO A 136 29.14 -5.97 -0.98
N ALA A 137 29.28 -5.41 0.23
CA ALA A 137 28.85 -6.07 1.46
C ALA A 137 27.32 -6.26 1.50
N ALA A 138 26.56 -5.23 1.12
CA ALA A 138 25.10 -5.30 1.03
C ALA A 138 24.64 -6.35 0.00
N GLU A 139 25.25 -6.38 -1.19
CA GLU A 139 24.93 -7.37 -2.22
C GLU A 139 25.24 -8.80 -1.73
N ALA A 140 26.34 -9.01 -1.00
CA ALA A 140 26.65 -10.30 -0.40
C ALA A 140 25.61 -10.73 0.66
N MET A 141 25.13 -9.79 1.50
CA MET A 141 24.04 -10.05 2.45
C MET A 141 22.73 -10.41 1.73
N ALA A 142 22.37 -9.66 0.68
CA ALA A 142 21.19 -9.95 -0.13
C ALA A 142 21.26 -11.34 -0.77
N GLY A 143 22.45 -11.77 -1.23
CA GLY A 143 22.68 -13.11 -1.79
C GLY A 143 22.46 -14.22 -0.78
N ARG A 144 23.04 -14.10 0.42
CA ARG A 144 22.85 -15.10 1.49
C ARG A 144 21.40 -15.11 2.00
N PHE A 145 20.80 -13.93 2.15
CA PHE A 145 19.39 -13.78 2.48
C PHE A 145 18.51 -14.53 1.47
N SER A 146 18.64 -14.22 0.18
CA SER A 146 17.83 -14.83 -0.88
C SER A 146 17.98 -16.36 -0.90
N ALA A 147 19.21 -16.86 -0.77
CA ALA A 147 19.49 -18.30 -0.73
C ALA A 147 18.84 -19.00 0.49
N LYS A 148 18.96 -18.41 1.69
CA LYS A 148 18.33 -18.94 2.91
C LYS A 148 16.81 -18.87 2.83
N PHE A 149 16.27 -17.75 2.36
CA PHE A 149 14.83 -17.54 2.20
C PHE A 149 14.22 -18.59 1.27
N LYS A 150 14.87 -18.85 0.12
CA LYS A 150 14.45 -19.88 -0.83
C LYS A 150 14.42 -21.28 -0.20
N LYS A 151 15.50 -21.67 0.50
CA LYS A 151 15.60 -22.98 1.17
C LYS A 151 14.54 -23.17 2.24
N LEU A 152 14.38 -22.18 3.12
CA LEU A 152 13.41 -22.24 4.22
C LEU A 152 11.98 -22.22 3.67
N ARG A 153 11.69 -21.42 2.65
CA ARG A 153 10.38 -21.44 1.98
C ARG A 153 10.06 -22.82 1.41
N GLN A 154 11.01 -23.48 0.76
CA GLN A 154 10.81 -24.83 0.21
C GLN A 154 10.59 -25.88 1.30
N SER A 155 11.28 -25.75 2.44
CA SER A 155 11.17 -26.67 3.57
C SER A 155 9.86 -26.49 4.34
N LEU A 156 9.43 -25.24 4.57
CA LEU A 156 8.28 -24.91 5.41
C LEU A 156 6.96 -24.93 4.64
N PHE A 157 7.01 -24.56 3.35
CA PHE A 157 5.83 -24.46 2.49
C PHE A 157 5.95 -25.46 1.34
N THR A 158 5.91 -26.75 1.67
CA THR A 158 5.80 -27.82 0.67
C THR A 158 4.48 -27.68 -0.05
N THR A 159 4.48 -27.00 -1.21
CA THR A 159 3.24 -26.80 -1.94
C THR A 159 2.85 -28.09 -2.64
N ARG A 160 1.90 -28.83 -2.06
CA ARG A 160 1.14 -29.88 -2.73
C ARG A 160 0.32 -29.22 -3.87
N GLY A 161 0.92 -29.03 -5.06
CA GLY A 161 0.16 -28.73 -6.29
C GLY A 161 0.28 -27.35 -6.97
N SER A 162 1.29 -26.50 -6.71
CA SER A 162 1.38 -25.16 -7.35
C SER A 162 2.43 -25.03 -8.47
N SER A 163 2.33 -25.82 -9.55
CA SER A 163 3.16 -25.63 -10.75
C SER A 163 2.54 -24.73 -11.85
N GLY A 164 1.33 -24.22 -11.68
CA GLY A 164 0.56 -23.60 -12.78
C GLY A 164 0.47 -22.07 -12.84
N GLY A 165 1.48 -21.29 -12.44
CA GLY A 165 1.41 -19.82 -12.56
C GLY A 165 2.64 -19.20 -13.21
N ILE A 166 2.43 -18.22 -14.10
CA ILE A 166 3.49 -17.38 -14.68
C ILE A 166 4.23 -16.68 -13.53
N SER A 167 5.43 -17.15 -13.20
CA SER A 167 6.32 -16.51 -12.24
C SER A 167 7.25 -15.60 -13.02
N LEU A 168 7.25 -14.30 -12.70
CA LEU A 168 8.12 -13.30 -13.35
C LEU A 168 9.61 -13.53 -13.06
N THR A 169 9.92 -14.33 -12.04
CA THR A 169 11.30 -14.55 -11.55
C THR A 169 11.68 -16.03 -11.55
N GLU A 170 10.92 -16.90 -12.23
CA GLU A 170 11.21 -18.34 -12.29
C GLU A 170 11.29 -19.02 -10.91
N GLY A 171 10.62 -18.44 -9.90
CA GLY A 171 10.69 -18.93 -8.51
C GLY A 171 11.90 -18.43 -7.71
N GLU A 172 12.71 -17.52 -8.26
CA GLU A 172 13.78 -16.85 -7.54
C GLU A 172 13.27 -15.69 -6.68
N PHE A 173 13.88 -15.54 -5.51
CA PHE A 173 13.60 -14.47 -4.56
C PHE A 173 14.57 -13.33 -4.82
N LEU A 174 14.16 -12.34 -5.60
CA LEU A 174 15.00 -11.19 -5.88
C LEU A 174 15.12 -10.35 -4.61
N THR A 175 16.35 -10.07 -4.16
CA THR A 175 16.60 -9.35 -2.92
C THR A 175 17.52 -8.17 -3.17
N HIS A 176 17.14 -6.99 -2.66
CA HIS A 176 18.01 -5.82 -2.56
C HIS A 176 18.33 -5.56 -1.09
N CYS A 177 19.59 -5.28 -0.78
CA CYS A 177 19.99 -4.78 0.52
C CYS A 177 20.55 -3.35 0.41
N GLU A 178 20.02 -2.46 1.23
CA GLU A 178 20.52 -1.10 1.40
C GLU A 178 21.25 -1.03 2.75
N LEU A 179 22.58 -1.03 2.73
CA LEU A 179 23.40 -0.96 3.95
C LEU A 179 24.05 0.41 4.08
N ARG A 180 23.84 1.07 5.23
CA ARG A 180 24.37 2.40 5.54
C ARG A 180 24.72 2.53 7.02
N ASP A 181 25.37 3.62 7.37
CA ASP A 181 25.71 3.93 8.75
C ASP A 181 24.44 4.05 9.61
N GLY A 182 24.33 3.19 10.61
CA GLY A 182 23.21 3.16 11.56
C GLY A 182 21.88 2.67 10.98
N ARG A 183 21.79 2.23 9.72
CA ARG A 183 20.53 1.74 9.14
C ARG A 183 20.73 0.72 8.02
N CYS A 184 19.82 -0.24 7.95
CA CYS A 184 19.81 -1.28 6.93
C CYS A 184 18.38 -1.55 6.46
N ALA A 185 18.19 -1.78 5.17
CA ALA A 185 16.92 -2.25 4.63
C ALA A 185 17.10 -3.46 3.73
N PHE A 186 16.20 -4.43 3.84
CA PHE A 186 16.06 -5.55 2.90
C PHE A 186 14.74 -5.42 2.16
N LEU A 187 14.78 -5.43 0.83
CA LEU A 187 13.58 -5.57 -0.01
C LEU A 187 13.64 -6.94 -0.67
N VAL A 188 12.57 -7.73 -0.54
CA VAL A 188 12.49 -9.06 -1.15
C VAL A 188 11.22 -9.23 -1.97
N HIS A 189 11.39 -9.65 -3.22
CA HIS A 189 10.28 -10.11 -4.05
C HIS A 189 10.00 -11.59 -3.80
N VAL A 190 8.75 -11.91 -3.45
CA VAL A 190 8.27 -13.28 -3.24
C VAL A 190 7.45 -13.74 -4.45
N PRO A 191 7.91 -14.77 -5.19
CA PRO A 191 7.22 -15.28 -6.36
C PRO A 191 5.85 -15.84 -6.02
N ALA A 192 4.84 -15.44 -6.79
CA ALA A 192 3.47 -15.91 -6.62
C ALA A 192 2.91 -15.71 -5.19
N LEU A 193 3.34 -14.66 -4.47
CA LEU A 193 2.90 -14.34 -3.10
C LEU A 193 1.36 -14.30 -2.96
N ARG A 194 0.64 -13.90 -4.00
CA ARG A 194 -0.83 -13.88 -4.05
C ARG A 194 -1.51 -15.25 -3.92
N LYS A 195 -0.77 -16.35 -4.11
CA LYS A 195 -1.29 -17.72 -4.02
C LYS A 195 -1.26 -18.28 -2.60
N PHE A 196 -0.58 -17.59 -1.68
CA PHE A 196 -0.52 -17.96 -0.28
C PHE A 196 -1.72 -17.37 0.44
N ASP A 197 -2.28 -18.12 1.39
CA ASP A 197 -3.24 -17.60 2.36
C ASP A 197 -2.57 -16.62 3.34
N ASP A 198 -3.39 -15.94 4.14
CA ASP A 198 -2.93 -14.89 5.05
C ASP A 198 -1.99 -15.41 6.14
N GLU A 199 -2.17 -16.66 6.59
CA GLU A 199 -1.29 -17.27 7.59
C GLU A 199 0.09 -17.54 7.00
N ALA A 200 0.15 -18.14 5.81
CA ALA A 200 1.39 -18.39 5.12
C ALA A 200 2.11 -17.10 4.73
N LYS A 201 1.38 -16.05 4.32
CA LYS A 201 1.95 -14.71 4.08
C LYS A 201 2.57 -14.11 5.33
N ARG A 202 1.90 -14.20 6.48
CA ARG A 202 2.43 -13.72 7.76
C ARG A 202 3.72 -14.47 8.13
N ALA A 203 3.70 -15.80 8.05
CA ALA A 203 4.87 -16.62 8.32
C ALA A 203 6.05 -16.31 7.37
N LEU A 204 5.79 -16.02 6.09
CA LEU A 204 6.82 -15.56 5.15
C LEU A 204 7.40 -14.19 5.53
N CYS A 205 6.58 -13.27 6.04
CA CYS A 205 7.04 -11.97 6.51
C CYS A 205 7.91 -12.11 7.77
N ASP A 206 7.48 -12.89 8.75
CA ASP A 206 8.23 -13.12 9.98
C ASP A 206 9.57 -13.81 9.67
N LEU A 207 9.57 -14.77 8.73
CA LEU A 207 10.78 -15.39 8.22
C LEU A 207 11.73 -14.37 7.56
N ALA A 208 11.20 -13.42 6.78
CA ALA A 208 12.00 -12.38 6.14
C ALA A 208 12.66 -11.50 7.20
N TRP A 209 11.91 -11.13 8.23
CA TRP A 209 12.43 -10.34 9.35
C TRP A 209 13.57 -11.06 10.08
N MET A 210 13.35 -12.32 10.47
CA MET A 210 14.35 -13.12 11.17
C MET A 210 15.63 -13.32 10.36
N LEU A 211 15.50 -13.56 9.05
CA LEU A 211 16.67 -13.73 8.18
C LEU A 211 17.46 -12.42 8.00
N ALA A 212 16.78 -11.28 7.88
CA ALA A 212 17.43 -9.98 7.80
C ALA A 212 18.21 -9.67 9.08
N TRP A 213 17.63 -10.00 10.24
CA TRP A 213 18.28 -9.89 11.53
C TRP A 213 19.55 -10.76 11.61
N ALA A 214 19.44 -12.03 11.24
CA ALA A 214 20.56 -12.97 11.25
C ALA A 214 21.69 -12.58 10.27
N GLU A 215 21.37 -11.97 9.13
CA GLU A 215 22.40 -11.46 8.20
C GLU A 215 23.12 -10.23 8.74
N LEU A 216 22.41 -9.35 9.45
CA LEU A 216 23.03 -8.21 10.13
C LEU A 216 23.94 -8.66 11.27
N GLU A 217 23.51 -9.60 12.09
CA GLU A 217 24.32 -10.19 13.15
C GLU A 217 25.59 -10.84 12.58
N ALA A 218 25.43 -11.69 11.54
CA ALA A 218 26.56 -12.35 10.89
C ALA A 218 27.52 -11.39 10.17
N SER A 219 27.12 -10.15 9.88
CA SER A 219 27.99 -9.17 9.22
C SER A 219 29.07 -8.61 10.13
N GLY A 220 28.97 -8.81 11.46
CA GLY A 220 29.95 -8.28 12.41
C GLY A 220 29.85 -6.76 12.62
N GLU A 221 28.81 -6.12 12.08
CA GLU A 221 28.48 -4.71 12.28
C GLU A 221 27.94 -4.41 13.71
N GLU A 222 28.24 -5.30 14.67
CA GLU A 222 27.60 -5.51 15.98
C GLU A 222 27.71 -4.32 16.95
N ALA A 223 28.54 -3.32 16.67
CA ALA A 223 28.84 -2.27 17.65
C ALA A 223 27.80 -1.13 17.74
N ALA A 224 26.85 -1.04 16.79
CA ALA A 224 25.89 0.07 16.78
C ALA A 224 24.44 -0.42 16.69
N GLN A 225 23.56 0.16 17.51
CA GLN A 225 22.12 0.04 17.31
C GLN A 225 21.77 0.52 15.89
N LYS A 226 21.36 -0.39 15.01
CA LYS A 226 21.00 -0.05 13.63
C LYS A 226 19.50 -0.10 13.47
N LYS A 227 18.92 0.88 12.77
CA LYS A 227 17.54 0.78 12.32
C LYS A 227 17.47 -0.29 11.24
N LEU A 228 16.47 -1.18 11.31
CA LEU A 228 16.25 -2.24 10.34
C LEU A 228 14.87 -2.06 9.70
N ALA A 229 14.81 -2.14 8.37
CA ALA A 229 13.57 -2.30 7.63
C ALA A 229 13.59 -3.56 6.76
N VAL A 230 12.43 -4.22 6.63
CA VAL A 230 12.25 -5.37 5.74
C VAL A 230 10.94 -5.21 5.00
N GLY A 231 11.00 -5.12 3.68
CA GLY A 231 9.84 -5.06 2.80
C GLY A 231 9.67 -6.37 2.03
N VAL A 232 8.53 -7.03 2.22
CA VAL A 232 8.15 -8.24 1.47
C VAL A 232 7.15 -7.88 0.39
N LYS A 233 7.56 -8.00 -0.88
CA LYS A 233 6.81 -7.56 -2.05
C LYS A 233 6.31 -8.73 -2.88
N GLY A 234 5.05 -8.65 -3.32
CA GLY A 234 4.51 -9.52 -4.35
C GLY A 234 4.83 -9.00 -5.75
N ALA A 235 3.98 -9.30 -6.73
CA ALA A 235 4.15 -8.80 -8.10
C ALA A 235 3.76 -7.31 -8.28
N VAL A 236 2.93 -6.78 -7.39
CA VAL A 236 2.34 -5.42 -7.53
C VAL A 236 2.62 -4.56 -6.31
N LEU A 237 2.38 -5.10 -5.11
CA LEU A 237 2.40 -4.35 -3.86
C LEU A 237 3.19 -5.07 -2.77
N TYR A 238 3.59 -4.30 -1.76
CA TYR A 238 4.09 -4.85 -0.51
C TYR A 238 2.99 -5.56 0.26
N GLU A 239 3.24 -6.81 0.63
CA GLU A 239 2.38 -7.52 1.57
C GLU A 239 2.55 -6.95 2.97
N ARG A 240 3.82 -6.69 3.36
CA ARG A 240 4.16 -6.09 4.64
C ARG A 240 5.55 -5.45 4.59
N ILE A 241 5.66 -4.30 5.25
CA ILE A 241 6.89 -3.60 5.55
C ILE A 241 7.02 -3.56 7.07
N MET A 242 8.11 -4.12 7.58
CA MET A 242 8.43 -4.18 9.00
C MET A 242 9.61 -3.26 9.27
N THR A 243 9.55 -2.49 10.37
CA THR A 243 10.69 -1.68 10.82
C THR A 243 10.93 -1.86 12.31
N GLY A 244 12.18 -1.72 12.73
CA GLY A 244 12.62 -1.98 14.10
C GLY A 244 14.04 -1.50 14.33
N VAL A 245 14.59 -1.86 15.50
CA VAL A 245 15.98 -1.56 15.85
C VAL A 245 16.70 -2.89 16.09
N PHE A 246 17.73 -3.14 15.28
CA PHE A 246 18.66 -4.22 15.48
C PHE A 246 19.51 -3.95 16.73
N ARG A 247 19.52 -4.94 17.63
CA ARG A 247 20.35 -4.99 18.83
C ARG A 247 20.74 -6.44 19.09
N PRO A 248 21.86 -6.73 19.76
CA PRO A 248 22.13 -8.08 20.25
C PRO A 248 20.93 -8.56 21.08
N LEU A 249 20.42 -9.76 20.79
CA LEU A 249 19.26 -10.31 21.49
C LEU A 249 19.66 -10.74 22.90
N GLY A 250 18.83 -10.37 23.89
CA GLY A 250 18.94 -10.91 25.23
C GLY A 250 18.47 -12.36 25.30
N GLU A 251 18.79 -13.04 26.41
CA GLU A 251 18.31 -14.41 26.65
C GLU A 251 16.77 -14.46 26.62
N GLY A 252 16.22 -15.31 25.74
CA GLY A 252 14.78 -15.50 25.57
C GLY A 252 14.05 -14.46 24.70
N GLU A 253 14.74 -13.47 24.12
CA GLU A 253 14.14 -12.50 23.21
C GLU A 253 14.05 -13.05 21.77
N SER A 254 12.90 -12.91 21.11
CA SER A 254 12.76 -13.26 19.69
C SER A 254 13.10 -12.04 18.83
N PRO A 255 13.76 -12.20 17.65
CA PRO A 255 13.94 -11.11 16.70
C PRO A 255 12.63 -10.38 16.35
N THR A 256 11.51 -11.10 16.32
CA THR A 256 10.19 -10.53 15.99
C THR A 256 9.69 -9.53 17.03
N ASP A 257 10.16 -9.61 18.28
CA ASP A 257 9.76 -8.69 19.35
C ASP A 257 10.33 -7.29 19.14
N ALA A 258 11.37 -7.17 18.30
CA ALA A 258 11.98 -5.90 17.93
C ALA A 258 11.22 -5.13 16.82
N ILE A 259 10.14 -5.69 16.26
CA ILE A 259 9.30 -5.03 15.26
C ILE A 259 8.51 -3.90 15.94
N ARG A 260 8.77 -2.66 15.53
CA ARG A 260 8.09 -1.46 16.05
C ARG A 260 6.92 -1.00 15.20
N ASN A 261 6.99 -1.25 13.89
CA ASN A 261 5.93 -0.89 12.96
C ASN A 261 5.82 -1.97 11.89
N SER A 262 4.59 -2.30 11.52
CA SER A 262 4.26 -3.26 10.47
C SER A 262 3.02 -2.80 9.72
N ASN A 263 3.18 -2.32 8.49
CA ASN A 263 2.07 -1.97 7.59
C ASN A 263 2.47 -2.12 6.11
N GLN A 264 1.65 -1.66 5.17
CA GLN A 264 1.92 -1.76 3.73
C GLN A 264 2.48 -0.46 3.10
N SER A 265 2.81 0.53 3.92
CA SER A 265 3.18 1.87 3.46
C SER A 265 4.65 1.96 3.10
N GLU A 266 4.93 2.18 1.80
CA GLU A 266 6.28 2.37 1.25
C GLU A 266 7.04 3.53 1.91
N SER A 267 6.33 4.53 2.45
CA SER A 267 6.94 5.67 3.16
C SER A 267 7.77 5.25 4.38
N LEU A 268 7.55 4.06 4.94
CA LEU A 268 8.40 3.50 6.00
C LEU A 268 9.81 3.15 5.52
N LEU A 269 10.00 2.91 4.22
CA LEU A 269 11.28 2.55 3.62
C LEU A 269 12.11 3.78 3.29
N TYR A 270 11.50 4.91 2.91
CA TYR A 270 12.24 6.09 2.44
C TYR A 270 13.37 6.56 3.38
N PRO A 271 13.21 6.59 4.72
CA PRO A 271 14.29 6.98 5.63
C PRO A 271 15.52 6.08 5.59
N TYR A 272 15.44 4.88 5.01
CA TYR A 272 16.57 3.94 4.85
C TYR A 272 17.37 4.19 3.58
N PHE A 273 16.76 4.87 2.60
CA PHE A 273 17.34 5.19 1.29
C PHE A 273 17.64 6.69 1.13
N SER A 274 17.49 7.55 2.14
CA SER A 274 17.80 8.99 1.99
C SER A 274 19.25 9.31 2.36
N ASN A 275 20.06 9.83 1.44
CA ASN A 275 21.46 10.20 1.65
C ASN A 275 21.65 11.41 2.62
N ARG A 276 21.35 11.24 3.92
CA ARG A 276 21.34 12.34 4.91
C ARG A 276 22.71 12.96 5.19
N GLN A 277 23.79 12.26 4.85
CA GLN A 277 25.16 12.74 5.06
C GLN A 277 25.49 13.95 4.16
N LYS A 278 24.82 14.07 3.01
CA LYS A 278 25.02 15.21 2.10
C LYS A 278 24.40 16.52 2.59
N ASP A 279 23.47 16.45 3.55
CA ASP A 279 22.70 17.60 4.04
C ASP A 279 23.21 18.15 5.37
N SER A 280 24.10 17.43 6.08
CA SER A 280 24.60 17.82 7.40
C SER A 280 26.03 18.37 7.39
N GLU A 281 26.67 18.42 6.21
CA GLU A 281 28.02 18.94 6.00
C GLU A 281 27.98 20.18 5.09
N ALA A 282 27.03 21.09 5.36
CA ALA A 282 27.23 22.49 4.98
C ALA A 282 28.25 23.06 5.98
N PRO A 283 29.39 23.60 5.52
CA PRO A 283 30.42 24.09 6.41
C PRO A 283 29.87 25.24 7.24
N SER A 284 29.91 25.07 8.56
CA SER A 284 29.82 26.14 9.56
C SER A 284 31.04 27.06 9.41
N SER A 285 31.10 27.77 8.29
CA SER A 285 32.08 28.80 7.96
C SER A 285 31.51 30.16 8.39
N ALA A 286 31.45 30.36 9.71
CA ALA A 286 31.27 31.67 10.32
C ALA A 286 32.04 31.68 11.65
N ALA A 287 33.36 31.60 11.54
CA ALA A 287 34.29 31.97 12.59
C ALA A 287 35.44 32.74 11.94
N GLU A 288 35.11 33.87 11.32
CA GLU A 288 36.04 34.98 11.18
C GLU A 288 36.01 35.77 12.49
N GLY A 289 37.16 35.84 13.14
CA GLY A 289 37.39 36.50 14.42
C GLY A 289 38.85 36.31 14.84
N GLU A 290 39.75 36.53 13.89
CA GLU A 290 41.20 36.55 14.09
C GLU A 290 41.55 37.92 14.68
N GLU A 291 41.86 37.97 15.98
CA GLU A 291 42.48 39.12 16.64
C GLU A 291 43.88 38.71 17.11
N PRO A 292 44.97 39.35 16.63
CA PRO A 292 46.33 38.97 16.96
C PRO A 292 46.88 39.84 18.10
N ALA A 293 47.41 39.19 19.14
CA ALA A 293 48.69 39.54 19.79
C ALA A 293 48.75 38.95 21.21
N ALA A 294 49.76 38.12 21.48
CA ALA A 294 50.92 38.54 22.30
C ALA A 294 51.67 37.33 22.90
N ALA A 295 52.98 37.37 22.69
CA ALA A 295 54.03 36.86 23.57
C ALA A 295 54.12 35.34 23.79
N THR A 296 54.91 34.70 22.93
CA THR A 296 55.64 33.47 23.27
C THR A 296 57.09 33.81 23.54
N GLU A 297 57.59 33.25 24.64
CA GLU A 297 58.96 32.81 24.98
C GLU A 297 59.37 33.25 26.40
N PRO A 298 60.22 32.50 27.14
CA PRO A 298 61.11 31.43 26.65
C PRO A 298 61.20 30.15 27.54
N ASP A 299 61.96 29.19 27.00
CA ASP A 299 62.95 28.37 27.72
C ASP A 299 62.51 27.14 28.54
N LEU A 300 62.87 25.94 28.06
CA LEU A 300 63.97 25.12 28.62
C LEU A 300 63.92 23.69 28.06
N SER A 301 64.75 23.48 27.02
CA SER A 301 65.79 22.44 26.93
C SER A 301 65.50 20.92 27.07
N PRO A 302 66.39 20.09 26.47
CA PRO A 302 66.06 18.77 25.95
C PRO A 302 66.62 17.62 26.80
N GLU A 303 65.98 16.45 26.77
CA GLU A 303 66.68 15.21 27.17
C GLU A 303 66.40 14.06 26.21
N SER A 304 67.44 13.80 25.41
CA SER A 304 67.70 12.59 24.66
C SER A 304 67.92 11.39 25.60
N LYS A 305 67.41 10.20 25.25
CA LYS A 305 68.26 9.10 24.77
C LYS A 305 67.48 7.85 24.32
N PRO A 306 68.01 7.11 23.33
CA PRO A 306 67.55 5.82 22.85
C PRO A 306 68.33 4.66 23.49
N ASN A 307 67.69 3.51 23.72
CA ASN A 307 68.33 2.20 23.96
C ASN A 307 67.22 1.17 24.25
N GLN A 308 67.25 -0.12 23.90
CA GLN A 308 68.20 -0.97 23.19
C GLN A 308 67.50 -2.34 23.02
N SER A 309 67.76 -3.03 21.90
CA SER A 309 67.96 -4.49 21.77
C SER A 309 66.89 -5.51 22.27
N SER A 310 66.26 -6.17 21.27
CA SER A 310 66.19 -7.62 20.97
C SER A 310 66.90 -8.65 21.89
N PRO A 311 66.85 -9.97 21.62
CA PRO A 311 65.78 -10.92 21.24
C PRO A 311 65.76 -12.18 22.18
N GLN A 312 64.79 -13.10 22.06
CA GLN A 312 65.02 -14.54 21.74
C GLN A 312 63.82 -15.50 21.97
N PRO A 313 63.83 -16.66 21.31
CA PRO A 313 62.74 -17.64 21.22
C PRO A 313 62.99 -18.94 22.03
N ASN A 314 62.08 -19.92 21.82
CA ASN A 314 62.14 -21.35 22.16
C ASN A 314 61.81 -21.70 23.63
N LYS A 315 61.00 -22.72 23.94
CA LYS A 315 60.95 -24.15 23.51
C LYS A 315 59.79 -24.80 24.30
N PRO A 316 59.54 -26.12 24.27
CA PRO A 316 59.73 -27.15 23.24
C PRO A 316 58.41 -27.62 22.60
#